data_AF-A0A8H6M8J2-F1
#
_entry.id   AF-A0A8H6M8J2-F1
#
_cell.length_a   1.000
_cell.length_b   1.000
_cell.length_c   1.000
_cell.angle_alpha   90.00
_cell.angle_beta   90.00
_cell.angle_gamma   90.00
#
_symmetry.space_group_name_H-M   'P 1'
#
loop_
_entity.id
_entity.type
_entity.pdbx_description
1 polymer ?
#
loop_
_entity_poly.entity_id
_entity_poly.type
_entity_poly.pdbx_seq_one_letter_code
_entity_poly.pdbx_strand_id
1 'polypeptide(L)'
;MEAPYIGKGRWEVPSFLLKHDKFLEVLDDICGVAVAEANLHTEAGRAQNILEGLKTQIRERARAIAKESVPKARKKINELKKKLEEALTDETLLTEERNERTDTLSDEIKELEHSQLDKRRADTATKWMLESETIGKQWIRSNKERPSRDTIPLLRNPNTPDAPPAKKSSEMAGIARDYHEALQTDAQYTTEERDAATTAVLETLDPRVSAEDTLSLSQELSRDEVRNAMMSMPNGKASGPDGIPTDLWKLLITRYETAKKKGGEVKAADILALLTRAYNDIERNGVAASSSFAKGW
;
A
#
# COMPACT_ATOMS: atom_id res chain seq x y z
N MET A 1 -11.68 7.09 -31.56
CA MET A 1 -12.35 7.30 -30.26
C MET A 1 -11.31 7.86 -29.30
N GLU A 2 -11.61 8.96 -28.59
CA GLU A 2 -10.72 9.48 -27.55
C GLU A 2 -10.66 8.50 -26.38
N ALA A 3 -9.46 8.20 -25.88
CA ALA A 3 -9.30 7.36 -24.70
C ALA A 3 -9.88 8.08 -23.47
N PRO A 4 -10.52 7.35 -22.53
CA PRO A 4 -11.05 7.95 -21.32
C PRO A 4 -9.92 8.56 -20.48
N TYR A 5 -10.24 9.61 -19.73
CA TYR A 5 -9.25 10.25 -18.86
C TYR A 5 -8.83 9.30 -17.72
N ILE A 6 -7.59 8.83 -17.80
CA ILE A 6 -6.93 8.04 -16.74
C ILE A 6 -6.29 9.03 -15.76
N GLY A 7 -6.79 9.06 -14.52
CA GLY A 7 -6.25 9.94 -13.48
C GLY A 7 -4.81 9.59 -13.09
N LYS A 8 -4.22 10.40 -12.20
CA LYS A 8 -2.82 10.29 -11.73
C LYS A 8 -2.50 9.02 -10.92
N GLY A 9 -3.47 8.13 -10.74
CA GLY A 9 -3.38 6.98 -9.85
C GLY A 9 -3.54 7.34 -8.37
N ARG A 10 -3.57 6.33 -7.50
CA ARG A 10 -3.54 6.52 -6.06
C ARG A 10 -2.12 6.89 -5.63
N TRP A 11 -2.02 7.86 -4.72
CA TRP A 11 -0.73 8.22 -4.14
C TRP A 11 -0.27 7.10 -3.18
N GLU A 12 1.02 6.77 -3.22
CA GLU A 12 1.64 5.75 -2.39
C GLU A 12 2.92 6.33 -1.76
N VAL A 13 3.24 5.94 -0.52
CA VAL A 13 4.52 6.28 0.12
C VAL A 13 5.66 5.73 -0.73
N PRO A 14 6.54 6.58 -1.29
CA PRO A 14 7.63 6.12 -2.13
C PRO A 14 8.57 5.16 -1.40
N SER A 15 8.98 4.08 -2.06
CA SER A 15 9.84 3.05 -1.46
C SER A 15 11.19 3.59 -0.96
N PHE A 16 11.73 4.64 -1.58
CA PHE A 16 12.99 5.26 -1.15
C PHE A 16 12.88 5.91 0.23
N LEU A 17 11.69 6.36 0.63
CA LEU A 17 11.49 6.95 1.97
C LEU A 17 11.67 5.90 3.07
N LEU A 18 11.43 4.62 2.80
CA LEU A 18 11.61 3.56 3.79
C LEU A 18 13.07 3.41 4.28
N LYS A 19 14.03 4.00 3.55
CA LYS A 19 15.45 4.05 3.93
C LYS A 19 15.92 5.46 4.32
N HIS A 20 15.01 6.43 4.35
CA HIS A 20 15.38 7.83 4.57
C HIS A 20 15.37 8.15 6.08
N ASP A 21 16.54 8.43 6.65
CA ASP A 21 16.72 8.59 8.12
C ASP A 21 15.77 9.62 8.73
N LYS A 22 15.68 10.83 8.15
CA LYS A 22 14.74 11.88 8.62
C LYS A 22 13.28 11.40 8.65
N PHE A 23 12.87 10.51 7.73
CA PHE A 23 11.51 9.97 7.74
C PHE A 23 11.35 8.92 8.84
N LEU A 24 12.36 8.07 9.04
CA LEU A 24 12.36 7.06 10.11
C LEU A 24 12.34 7.69 11.50
N GLU A 25 13.08 8.79 11.71
CA GLU A 25 13.03 9.55 12.97
C GLU A 25 11.63 10.10 13.24
N VAL A 26 11.02 10.77 12.24
CA VAL A 26 9.65 11.28 12.35
C VAL A 26 8.64 10.15 12.58
N LEU A 27 8.86 8.98 11.98
CA LEU A 27 8.01 7.81 12.19
C LEU A 27 8.10 7.29 13.62
N ASP A 28 9.31 7.17 14.17
CA ASP A 28 9.53 6.70 15.54
C ASP A 28 8.80 7.65 16.53
N ASP A 29 8.86 8.96 16.31
CA ASP A 29 8.16 9.96 17.12
C ASP A 29 6.62 9.82 17.06
N ILE A 30 6.03 9.83 15.85
CA ILE A 30 4.56 9.77 15.71
C ILE A 30 3.99 8.41 16.14
N CYS A 31 4.73 7.32 15.90
CA CYS A 31 4.32 6.00 16.37
C CYS A 31 4.43 5.91 17.90
N GLY A 32 5.44 6.55 18.50
CA GLY A 32 5.61 6.61 19.95
C GLY A 32 4.41 7.29 20.61
N VAL A 33 4.00 8.44 20.08
CA VAL A 33 2.81 9.17 20.56
C VAL A 33 1.55 8.32 20.41
N ALA A 34 1.32 7.70 19.25
CA ALA A 34 0.13 6.87 19.01
C ALA A 34 0.07 5.63 19.93
N VAL A 35 1.20 4.96 20.16
CA VAL A 35 1.27 3.81 21.07
C VAL A 35 1.04 4.24 22.52
N ALA A 36 1.62 5.37 22.94
CA ALA A 36 1.39 5.94 24.27
C ALA A 36 -0.09 6.29 24.47
N GLU A 37 -0.72 6.94 23.49
CA GLU A 37 -2.14 7.28 23.54
C GLU A 37 -3.01 6.01 23.64
N ALA A 38 -2.71 4.98 22.85
CA ALA A 38 -3.44 3.72 22.92
C ALA A 38 -3.21 2.93 24.23
N ASN A 39 -2.14 3.20 24.98
CA ASN A 39 -1.91 2.64 26.32
C ASN A 39 -2.74 3.35 27.39
N LEU A 40 -3.01 4.65 27.21
CA LEU A 40 -3.78 5.45 28.16
C LEU A 40 -5.29 5.24 28.02
N HIS A 41 -5.74 4.76 26.86
CA HIS A 41 -7.15 4.69 26.53
C HIS A 41 -7.59 3.28 26.17
N THR A 42 -8.50 2.73 26.97
CA THR A 42 -9.12 1.40 26.78
C THR A 42 -10.57 1.48 26.28
N GLU A 43 -11.04 2.68 25.95
CA GLU A 43 -12.40 2.93 25.46
C GLU A 43 -12.64 2.25 24.10
N ALA A 44 -13.84 1.70 23.92
CA ALA A 44 -14.28 1.08 22.66
C ALA A 44 -14.18 2.06 21.48
N GLY A 45 -13.66 1.60 20.34
CA GLY A 45 -13.49 2.38 19.12
C GLY A 45 -12.29 3.35 19.13
N ARG A 46 -11.65 3.57 20.29
CA ARG A 46 -10.58 4.55 20.42
C ARG A 46 -9.28 4.08 19.76
N ALA A 47 -8.94 2.79 19.90
CA ALA A 47 -7.76 2.22 19.26
C ALA A 47 -7.83 2.32 17.72
N GLN A 48 -9.02 2.11 17.14
CA GLN A 48 -9.27 2.30 15.70
C GLN A 48 -8.99 3.74 15.25
N ASN A 49 -9.49 4.73 16.00
CA ASN A 49 -9.30 6.14 15.69
C ASN A 49 -7.84 6.58 15.82
N ILE A 50 -7.12 6.08 16.84
CA ILE A 50 -5.68 6.34 17.01
C ILE A 50 -4.90 5.79 15.82
N LEU A 51 -5.21 4.57 15.38
CA LEU A 51 -4.55 3.96 14.23
C LEU A 51 -4.86 4.72 12.92
N GLU A 52 -6.09 5.16 12.71
CA GLU A 52 -6.47 5.97 11.55
C GLU A 52 -5.78 7.35 11.56
N GLY A 53 -5.70 7.99 12.72
CA GLY A 53 -4.96 9.23 12.93
C GLY A 53 -3.48 9.06 12.63
N LEU A 54 -2.87 7.97 13.11
CA LEU A 54 -1.48 7.63 12.81
C LEU A 54 -1.25 7.45 11.30
N LYS A 55 -2.10 6.69 10.61
CA LYS A 55 -2.01 6.49 9.15
C LYS A 55 -2.08 7.81 8.39
N THR A 56 -2.96 8.72 8.82
CA THR A 56 -3.10 10.06 8.24
C THR A 56 -1.81 10.87 8.42
N GLN A 57 -1.26 10.89 9.64
CA GLN A 57 0.00 11.57 9.94
C GLN A 57 1.18 11.00 9.14
N ILE A 58 1.31 9.67 9.05
CA ILE A 58 2.34 9.01 8.23
C ILE A 58 2.25 9.52 6.78
N ARG A 59 1.05 9.53 6.20
CA ARG A 59 0.81 9.98 4.83
C ARG A 59 1.21 11.43 4.62
N GLU A 60 0.82 12.33 5.51
CA GLU A 60 1.13 13.76 5.42
C GLU A 60 2.63 14.03 5.55
N ARG A 61 3.28 13.42 6.53
CA ARG A 61 4.73 13.56 6.74
C ARG A 61 5.52 12.97 5.58
N ALA A 62 5.14 11.81 5.08
CA ALA A 62 5.75 11.20 3.90
C ALA A 62 5.61 12.10 2.66
N ARG A 63 4.44 12.72 2.44
CA ARG A 63 4.24 13.68 1.33
C ARG A 63 5.13 14.92 1.48
N ALA A 64 5.23 15.48 2.68
CA ALA A 64 6.07 16.64 2.95
C ALA A 64 7.55 16.34 2.66
N ILE A 65 8.06 15.21 3.17
CA ILE A 65 9.45 14.79 2.96
C ILE A 65 9.70 14.42 1.49
N ALA A 66 8.76 13.74 0.82
CA ALA A 66 8.87 13.46 -0.61
C ALA A 66 8.94 14.74 -1.44
N LYS A 67 8.10 15.73 -1.12
CA LYS A 67 8.09 17.04 -1.81
C LYS A 67 9.43 17.78 -1.66
N GLU A 68 10.14 17.59 -0.54
CA GLU A 68 11.46 18.18 -0.30
C GLU A 68 12.59 17.37 -0.96
N SER A 69 12.59 16.05 -0.79
CA SER A 69 13.69 15.15 -1.17
C SER A 69 13.73 14.82 -2.66
N VAL A 70 12.57 14.65 -3.31
CA VAL A 70 12.52 14.28 -4.74
C VAL A 70 13.15 15.35 -5.63
N PRO A 71 12.86 16.67 -5.47
CA PRO A 71 13.52 17.70 -6.27
C PRO A 71 15.03 17.77 -6.03
N LYS A 72 15.49 17.59 -4.78
CA LYS A 72 16.93 17.57 -4.43
C LYS A 72 17.63 16.41 -5.13
N ALA A 73 17.05 15.21 -5.08
CA ALA A 73 17.61 14.04 -5.75
C ALA A 73 17.65 14.20 -7.28
N ARG A 74 16.58 14.76 -7.88
CA ARG A 74 16.55 15.08 -9.32
C ARG A 74 17.60 16.11 -9.71
N LYS A 75 17.79 17.15 -8.90
CA LYS A 75 18.83 18.16 -9.13
C LYS A 75 20.21 17.51 -9.13
N LYS A 76 20.50 16.65 -8.14
CA LYS A 76 21.77 15.91 -8.07
C LYS A 76 21.98 15.00 -9.29
N ILE A 77 20.94 14.28 -9.74
CA ILE A 77 21.01 13.47 -10.97
C ILE A 77 21.34 14.34 -12.18
N ASN A 78 20.71 15.50 -12.33
CA ASN A 78 20.98 16.40 -13.46
C ASN A 78 22.40 17.00 -13.39
N GLU A 79 22.89 17.35 -12.20
CA GLU A 79 24.26 17.82 -11.99
C GLU A 79 25.29 16.74 -12.36
N LEU A 80 25.06 15.49 -11.96
CA LEU A 80 25.93 14.36 -12.33
C LEU A 80 25.88 14.06 -13.82
N LYS A 81 24.70 14.12 -14.46
CA LYS A 81 24.57 13.96 -15.92
C LYS A 81 25.35 15.03 -16.68
N LYS A 82 25.30 16.28 -16.21
CA LYS A 82 26.11 17.36 -16.80
C LYS A 82 27.61 17.11 -16.65
N LYS A 83 28.07 16.68 -15.46
CA LYS A 83 29.48 16.32 -15.24
C LYS A 83 29.94 15.15 -16.12
N LEU A 84 29.05 14.19 -16.37
CA LEU A 84 29.31 13.06 -17.26
C LEU A 84 29.48 13.54 -18.71
N GLU A 85 28.63 14.45 -19.18
CA GLU A 85 28.75 15.07 -20.50
C GLU A 85 30.05 15.91 -20.65
N GLU A 86 30.40 16.67 -19.61
CA GLU A 86 31.66 17.43 -19.55
C GLU A 86 32.88 16.49 -19.61
N ALA A 87 32.88 15.39 -18.84
CA ALA A 87 33.97 14.41 -18.83
C ALA A 87 34.12 13.68 -20.17
N LEU A 88 33.02 13.38 -20.87
CA LEU A 88 33.05 12.77 -22.21
C LEU A 88 33.63 13.71 -23.28
N THR A 89 33.41 15.02 -23.14
CA THR A 89 33.83 16.05 -24.11
C THR A 89 35.26 16.56 -23.84
N ASP A 90 35.81 16.30 -22.66
CA ASP A 90 37.14 16.79 -22.28
C ASP A 90 38.26 16.03 -23.01
N GLU A 91 38.78 16.64 -24.09
CA GLU A 91 39.89 16.10 -24.88
C GLU A 91 41.25 16.15 -24.14
N THR A 92 41.36 16.90 -23.04
CA THR A 92 42.63 17.08 -22.32
C THR A 92 43.00 15.87 -21.45
N LEU A 93 42.00 15.07 -21.06
CA LEU A 93 42.21 13.87 -20.25
C LEU A 93 42.69 12.69 -21.10
N LEU A 94 43.61 11.91 -20.53
CA LEU A 94 44.00 10.60 -21.08
C LEU A 94 42.77 9.69 -21.18
N THR A 95 42.74 8.83 -22.20
CA THR A 95 41.58 7.96 -22.48
C THR A 95 41.22 7.08 -21.28
N GLU A 96 42.21 6.58 -20.53
CA GLU A 96 42.00 5.73 -19.36
C GLU A 96 41.34 6.49 -18.20
N GLU A 97 41.89 7.66 -17.81
CA GLU A 97 41.31 8.51 -16.76
C GLU A 97 39.89 8.99 -17.10
N ARG A 98 39.64 9.27 -18.38
CA ARG A 98 38.30 9.65 -18.87
C ARG A 98 37.29 8.53 -18.69
N ASN A 99 37.68 7.29 -18.99
CA ASN A 99 36.82 6.11 -18.83
C ASN A 99 36.51 5.87 -17.35
N GLU A 100 37.52 5.86 -16.48
CA GLU A 100 37.33 5.66 -15.04
C GLU A 100 36.38 6.70 -14.42
N ARG A 101 36.54 7.97 -14.80
CA ARG A 101 35.68 9.06 -14.33
C ARG A 101 34.25 8.93 -14.86
N THR A 102 34.09 8.52 -16.10
CA THR A 102 32.77 8.31 -16.71
C THR A 102 32.03 7.15 -16.06
N ASP A 103 32.73 6.05 -15.80
CA ASP A 103 32.17 4.86 -15.14
C ASP A 103 31.71 5.19 -13.71
N THR A 104 32.56 5.87 -12.93
CA THR A 104 32.21 6.31 -11.57
C THR A 104 30.97 7.20 -11.56
N LEU A 105 30.88 8.19 -12.46
CA LEU A 105 29.72 9.08 -12.57
C LEU A 105 28.46 8.34 -13.04
N SER A 106 28.62 7.40 -13.98
CA SER A 106 27.53 6.55 -14.46
C SER A 106 26.95 5.71 -13.33
N ASP A 107 27.81 5.13 -12.50
CA ASP A 107 27.41 4.30 -11.38
C ASP A 107 26.76 5.12 -10.26
N GLU A 108 27.25 6.32 -9.96
CA GLU A 108 26.55 7.22 -9.03
C GLU A 108 25.15 7.64 -9.53
N ILE A 109 25.02 7.93 -10.83
CA ILE A 109 23.72 8.25 -11.45
C ILE A 109 22.80 7.05 -11.34
N LYS A 110 23.30 5.87 -11.72
CA LYS A 110 22.56 4.61 -11.59
C LYS A 110 22.14 4.46 -10.14
N GLU A 111 23.02 4.46 -9.15
CA GLU A 111 22.69 4.32 -7.72
C GLU A 111 21.61 5.29 -7.23
N LEU A 112 21.61 6.55 -7.66
CA LEU A 112 20.59 7.54 -7.29
C LEU A 112 19.25 7.30 -8.01
N GLU A 113 19.27 6.99 -9.30
CA GLU A 113 18.09 6.62 -10.07
C GLU A 113 17.51 5.30 -9.54
N HIS A 114 18.39 4.38 -9.21
CA HIS A 114 18.15 3.09 -8.60
C HIS A 114 17.47 3.29 -7.25
N SER A 115 18.06 4.06 -6.34
CA SER A 115 17.44 4.43 -5.06
C SER A 115 16.02 4.99 -5.22
N GLN A 116 15.72 5.71 -6.32
CA GLN A 116 14.35 6.18 -6.64
C GLN A 116 13.44 5.16 -7.33
N LEU A 117 13.95 4.27 -8.18
CA LEU A 117 13.18 3.44 -9.11
C LEU A 117 13.25 1.92 -8.81
N ASP A 118 14.13 1.49 -7.91
CA ASP A 118 14.73 0.16 -8.03
C ASP A 118 13.93 -0.99 -7.55
N LYS A 119 13.24 -0.92 -6.42
CA LYS A 119 12.65 -2.15 -5.88
C LYS A 119 11.71 -2.80 -6.90
N ARG A 120 10.98 -1.99 -7.68
CA ARG A 120 10.09 -2.51 -8.72
C ARG A 120 10.82 -2.92 -9.99
N ARG A 121 11.88 -2.23 -10.40
CA ARG A 121 12.61 -2.55 -11.65
C ARG A 121 13.61 -3.67 -11.46
N ALA A 122 14.39 -3.66 -10.37
CA ALA A 122 15.35 -4.71 -10.03
C ALA A 122 14.64 -6.04 -9.74
N ASP A 123 13.53 -6.06 -8.99
CA ASP A 123 12.76 -7.31 -8.80
C ASP A 123 12.18 -7.79 -10.13
N THR A 124 11.69 -6.88 -10.98
CA THR A 124 11.17 -7.25 -12.31
C THR A 124 12.29 -7.77 -13.22
N ALA A 125 13.48 -7.18 -13.18
CA ALA A 125 14.62 -7.53 -14.01
C ALA A 125 15.28 -8.84 -13.55
N THR A 126 15.54 -9.00 -12.24
CA THR A 126 16.05 -10.25 -11.66
C THR A 126 15.06 -11.39 -11.90
N LYS A 127 13.77 -11.15 -11.70
CA LYS A 127 12.73 -12.13 -12.03
C LYS A 127 12.66 -12.42 -13.53
N TRP A 128 12.85 -11.40 -14.37
CA TRP A 128 12.90 -11.59 -15.81
C TRP A 128 14.12 -12.41 -16.22
N MET A 129 15.31 -12.19 -15.66
CA MET A 129 16.49 -13.05 -15.88
C MET A 129 16.27 -14.48 -15.40
N LEU A 130 15.72 -14.67 -14.20
CA LEU A 130 15.51 -16.01 -13.64
C LEU A 130 14.45 -16.80 -14.41
N GLU A 131 13.42 -16.12 -14.91
CA GLU A 131 12.24 -16.75 -15.53
C GLU A 131 12.22 -16.62 -17.07
N SER A 132 13.21 -15.99 -17.71
CA SER A 132 13.25 -15.85 -19.17
C SER A 132 13.69 -17.14 -19.87
N GLU A 133 14.52 -17.95 -19.23
CA GLU A 133 15.04 -19.21 -19.79
C GLU A 133 14.08 -20.39 -19.64
N THR A 134 13.12 -20.29 -18.71
CA THR A 134 12.09 -21.32 -18.49
C THR A 134 10.75 -20.82 -19.05
N ILE A 135 9.99 -21.67 -19.75
CA ILE A 135 8.62 -21.37 -20.18
C ILE A 135 7.70 -21.30 -18.94
N GLY A 136 7.76 -20.18 -18.24
CA GLY A 136 6.99 -19.89 -17.03
C GLY A 136 5.86 -18.89 -17.26
N LYS A 137 5.11 -18.58 -16.19
CA LYS A 137 4.01 -17.60 -16.21
C LYS A 137 4.42 -16.24 -16.78
N GLN A 138 5.66 -15.81 -16.54
CA GLN A 138 6.19 -14.53 -16.99
C GLN A 138 6.55 -14.54 -18.47
N TRP A 139 7.21 -15.59 -18.98
CA TRP A 139 7.41 -15.81 -20.41
C TRP A 139 6.07 -15.83 -21.16
N ILE A 140 5.07 -16.56 -20.65
CA ILE A 140 3.72 -16.57 -21.21
C ILE A 140 3.10 -15.17 -21.19
N ARG A 141 3.26 -14.39 -20.11
CA ARG A 141 2.73 -13.00 -20.04
C ARG A 141 3.42 -11.99 -20.97
N SER A 142 4.67 -12.26 -21.34
CA SER A 142 5.44 -11.43 -22.27
C SER A 142 5.09 -11.77 -23.72
N ASN A 143 4.91 -13.05 -24.04
CA ASN A 143 4.56 -13.51 -25.38
C ASN A 143 3.05 -13.56 -25.65
N LYS A 144 2.21 -13.57 -24.62
CA LYS A 144 0.77 -13.42 -24.77
C LYS A 144 0.50 -12.03 -25.32
N GLU A 145 -0.01 -12.00 -26.55
CA GLU A 145 -0.56 -10.77 -27.14
C GLU A 145 -1.46 -10.11 -26.10
N ARG A 146 -1.13 -8.88 -25.74
CA ARG A 146 -1.96 -8.08 -24.86
C ARG A 146 -2.93 -7.37 -25.79
N PRO A 147 -4.19 -7.85 -25.93
CA PRO A 147 -5.17 -7.06 -26.65
C PRO A 147 -5.17 -5.67 -26.02
N SER A 148 -5.31 -4.63 -26.86
CA SER A 148 -5.54 -3.28 -26.37
C SER A 148 -6.59 -3.35 -25.27
N ARG A 149 -6.28 -2.82 -24.08
CA ARG A 149 -7.20 -2.90 -22.93
C ARG A 149 -8.58 -2.47 -23.42
N ASP A 150 -9.59 -3.29 -23.15
CA ASP A 150 -10.96 -2.92 -23.46
C ASP A 150 -11.34 -1.75 -22.55
N THR A 151 -11.19 -0.54 -23.08
CA THR A 151 -11.49 0.68 -22.35
C THR A 151 -12.91 1.06 -22.68
N ILE A 152 -13.77 1.05 -21.66
CA ILE A 152 -15.12 1.62 -21.76
C ILE A 152 -14.96 3.14 -21.98
N PRO A 153 -15.27 3.67 -23.17
CA PRO A 153 -15.00 5.08 -23.48
C PRO A 153 -16.00 6.01 -22.79
N LEU A 154 -17.22 5.53 -22.55
CA LEU A 154 -18.37 6.28 -22.06
C LEU A 154 -19.25 5.35 -21.23
N LEU A 155 -19.77 5.83 -20.09
CA LEU A 155 -20.76 5.11 -19.29
C LEU A 155 -22.01 5.98 -19.12
N ARG A 156 -23.17 5.46 -19.51
CA ARG A 156 -24.46 6.14 -19.32
C ARG A 156 -25.05 5.76 -17.97
N ASN A 157 -25.61 6.74 -17.26
CA ASN A 157 -26.28 6.48 -15.99
C ASN A 157 -27.70 5.95 -16.25
N PRO A 158 -28.04 4.72 -15.82
CA PRO A 158 -29.38 4.17 -16.02
C PRO A 158 -30.46 4.93 -15.23
N ASN A 159 -30.09 5.56 -14.10
CA ASN A 159 -31.02 6.32 -13.26
C ASN A 159 -31.37 7.69 -13.86
N THR A 160 -30.54 8.22 -14.76
CA THR A 160 -30.74 9.51 -15.44
C THR A 160 -30.42 9.38 -16.92
N PRO A 161 -31.29 8.71 -17.71
CA PRO A 161 -30.99 8.37 -19.10
C PRO A 161 -30.72 9.60 -19.96
N ASP A 162 -31.33 10.75 -19.66
CA ASP A 162 -31.15 11.98 -20.43
C ASP A 162 -29.85 12.75 -20.09
N ALA A 163 -29.15 12.38 -19.01
CA ALA A 163 -27.88 13.00 -18.66
C ALA A 163 -26.77 12.61 -19.65
N PRO A 164 -25.82 13.52 -19.96
CA PRO A 164 -24.68 13.20 -20.80
C PRO A 164 -23.86 12.05 -20.19
N PRO A 165 -23.32 11.13 -21.01
CA PRO A 165 -22.56 10.00 -20.49
C PRO A 165 -21.26 10.45 -19.82
N ALA A 166 -20.90 9.78 -18.73
CA ALA A 166 -19.66 10.05 -18.02
C ALA A 166 -18.45 9.66 -18.89
N LYS A 167 -17.47 10.57 -18.97
CA LYS A 167 -16.18 10.34 -19.65
C LYS A 167 -15.03 10.09 -18.68
N LYS A 168 -15.16 10.58 -17.43
CA LYS A 168 -14.12 10.43 -16.41
C LYS A 168 -14.33 9.12 -15.66
N SER A 169 -13.24 8.37 -15.48
CA SER A 169 -13.25 7.10 -14.75
C SER A 169 -13.85 7.19 -13.33
N SER A 170 -13.64 8.31 -12.63
CA SER A 170 -14.24 8.54 -11.29
C SER A 170 -15.77 8.67 -11.33
N GLU A 171 -16.31 9.34 -12.35
CA GLU A 171 -17.76 9.49 -12.55
C GLU A 171 -18.37 8.16 -12.96
N MET A 172 -17.70 7.42 -13.86
CA MET A 172 -18.12 6.07 -14.26
C MET A 172 -18.15 5.10 -13.07
N ALA A 173 -17.14 5.13 -12.20
CA ALA A 173 -17.10 4.31 -10.99
C ALA A 173 -18.24 4.67 -10.01
N GLY A 174 -18.58 5.96 -9.90
CA GLY A 174 -19.74 6.42 -9.14
C GLY A 174 -21.05 5.86 -9.70
N ILE A 175 -21.27 5.97 -11.02
CA ILE A 175 -22.45 5.40 -11.68
C ILE A 175 -22.55 3.89 -11.44
N ALA A 176 -21.45 3.15 -11.60
CA ALA A 176 -21.44 1.71 -11.39
C ALA A 176 -21.73 1.34 -9.93
N ARG A 177 -21.14 2.06 -8.97
CA ARG A 177 -21.43 1.89 -7.54
C ARG A 177 -22.91 2.12 -7.26
N ASP A 178 -23.44 3.28 -7.66
CA ASP A 178 -24.82 3.65 -7.38
C ASP A 178 -25.81 2.67 -8.03
N TYR A 179 -25.49 2.16 -9.23
CA TYR A 179 -26.27 1.11 -9.89
C TYR A 179 -26.25 -0.21 -9.10
N HIS A 180 -25.09 -0.67 -8.63
CA HIS A 180 -25.00 -1.91 -7.88
C HIS A 180 -25.57 -1.79 -6.45
N GLU A 181 -25.41 -0.64 -5.80
CA GLU A 181 -26.08 -0.35 -4.52
C GLU A 181 -27.60 -0.36 -4.72
N ALA A 182 -28.10 0.31 -5.77
CA ALA A 182 -29.52 0.29 -6.12
C ALA A 182 -30.02 -1.15 -6.35
N LEU A 183 -29.30 -1.96 -7.13
CA LEU A 183 -29.62 -3.36 -7.40
C LEU A 183 -29.63 -4.22 -6.12
N GLN A 184 -28.73 -3.95 -5.18
CA GLN A 184 -28.69 -4.64 -3.89
C GLN A 184 -29.78 -4.18 -2.92
N THR A 185 -30.22 -2.93 -3.06
CA THR A 185 -31.33 -2.36 -2.28
C THR A 185 -32.70 -2.58 -2.91
N ASP A 186 -32.76 -3.06 -4.16
CA ASP A 186 -34.00 -3.26 -4.89
C ASP A 186 -34.84 -4.31 -4.16
N ALA A 187 -35.80 -3.80 -3.40
CA ALA A 187 -36.44 -4.45 -2.27
C ALA A 187 -37.52 -5.43 -2.73
N GLN A 188 -37.11 -6.51 -3.42
CA GLN A 188 -38.00 -7.64 -3.64
C GLN A 188 -38.38 -8.33 -2.32
N TYR A 189 -37.58 -8.13 -1.27
CA TYR A 189 -37.76 -8.71 0.05
C TYR A 189 -37.58 -7.66 1.13
N THR A 190 -38.46 -7.69 2.11
CA THR A 190 -38.28 -6.98 3.39
C THR A 190 -37.04 -7.50 4.12
N THR A 191 -36.47 -6.70 5.04
CA THR A 191 -35.35 -7.13 5.88
C THR A 191 -35.66 -8.44 6.61
N GLU A 192 -36.90 -8.58 7.10
CA GLU A 192 -37.39 -9.76 7.80
C GLU A 192 -37.42 -11.01 6.90
N GLU A 193 -37.91 -10.89 5.66
CA GLU A 193 -37.92 -12.00 4.70
C GLU A 193 -36.50 -12.44 4.31
N ARG A 194 -35.56 -11.49 4.16
CA ARG A 194 -34.16 -11.81 3.89
C ARG A 194 -33.50 -12.52 5.07
N ASP A 195 -33.74 -12.05 6.29
CA ASP A 195 -33.18 -12.65 7.51
C ASP A 195 -33.74 -14.06 7.72
N ALA A 196 -35.04 -14.26 7.47
CA ALA A 196 -35.68 -15.57 7.51
C ALA A 196 -35.11 -16.52 6.43
N ALA A 197 -34.96 -16.06 5.19
CA ALA A 197 -34.39 -16.86 4.11
C ALA A 197 -32.91 -17.19 4.36
N THR A 198 -32.13 -16.23 4.88
CA THR A 198 -30.73 -16.44 5.27
C THR A 198 -30.63 -17.47 6.39
N THR A 199 -31.47 -17.37 7.42
CA THR A 199 -31.54 -18.35 8.51
C THR A 199 -31.89 -19.74 7.99
N ALA A 200 -32.91 -19.86 7.13
CA ALA A 200 -33.29 -21.12 6.53
C ALA A 200 -32.16 -21.75 5.70
N VAL A 201 -31.43 -20.97 4.90
CA VAL A 201 -30.27 -21.46 4.14
C VAL A 201 -29.16 -21.91 5.09
N LEU A 202 -28.82 -21.12 6.10
CA LEU A 202 -27.79 -21.47 7.09
C LEU A 202 -28.14 -22.73 7.87
N GLU A 203 -29.41 -22.97 8.17
CA GLU A 203 -29.88 -24.18 8.85
C GLU A 203 -29.69 -25.45 8.01
N THR A 204 -29.74 -25.33 6.68
CA THR A 204 -29.55 -26.45 5.74
C THR A 204 -28.09 -26.81 5.46
N LEU A 205 -27.13 -25.95 5.82
CA LEU A 205 -25.72 -26.19 5.58
C LEU A 205 -25.14 -27.13 6.66
N ASP A 206 -24.73 -28.33 6.23
CA ASP A 206 -23.96 -29.29 7.02
C ASP A 206 -22.67 -29.57 6.24
N PRO A 207 -21.56 -28.89 6.59
CA PRO A 207 -21.03 -28.94 7.94
C PRO A 207 -21.17 -27.63 8.74
N ARG A 208 -21.50 -27.78 10.02
CA ARG A 208 -21.37 -26.73 11.03
C ARG A 208 -19.96 -26.69 11.60
N VAL A 209 -19.50 -25.50 11.95
CA VAL A 209 -18.25 -25.30 12.70
C VAL A 209 -18.38 -26.03 14.04
N SER A 210 -17.39 -26.82 14.44
CA SER A 210 -17.45 -27.56 15.70
C SER A 210 -17.49 -26.59 16.90
N ALA A 211 -17.96 -27.05 18.07
CA ALA A 211 -17.95 -26.21 19.26
C ALA A 211 -16.52 -25.78 19.66
N GLU A 212 -15.52 -26.63 19.39
CA GLU A 212 -14.11 -26.33 19.59
C GLU A 212 -13.62 -25.25 18.64
N ASP A 213 -13.93 -25.36 17.34
CA ASP A 213 -13.59 -24.35 16.35
C ASP A 213 -14.31 -23.02 16.60
N THR A 214 -15.56 -23.07 17.07
CA THR A 214 -16.33 -21.87 17.44
C THR A 214 -15.67 -21.14 18.61
N LEU A 215 -15.23 -21.89 19.62
CA LEU A 215 -14.47 -21.34 20.72
C LEU A 215 -13.14 -20.76 20.23
N SER A 216 -12.42 -21.46 19.35
CA SER A 216 -11.17 -20.98 18.74
C SER A 216 -11.36 -19.71 17.93
N LEU A 217 -12.45 -19.60 17.16
CA LEU A 217 -12.78 -18.43 16.34
C LEU A 217 -13.28 -17.24 17.17
N SER A 218 -13.70 -17.46 18.41
CA SER A 218 -14.10 -16.41 19.35
C SER A 218 -12.95 -15.86 20.19
N GLN A 219 -11.75 -16.46 20.06
CA GLN A 219 -10.58 -15.98 20.76
C GLN A 219 -10.05 -14.71 20.09
N GLU A 220 -9.68 -13.75 20.92
CA GLU A 220 -9.05 -12.53 20.44
C GLU A 220 -7.72 -12.81 19.75
N LEU A 221 -7.44 -12.04 18.71
CA LEU A 221 -6.18 -12.15 18.00
C LEU A 221 -5.00 -11.93 18.95
N SER A 222 -4.12 -12.92 18.98
CA SER A 222 -2.86 -12.84 19.69
C SER A 222 -1.89 -11.93 18.93
N ARG A 223 -0.94 -11.40 19.69
CA ARG A 223 0.16 -10.60 19.14
C ARG A 223 0.95 -11.36 18.06
N ASP A 224 1.18 -12.65 18.26
CA ASP A 224 1.97 -13.47 17.34
C ASP A 224 1.21 -13.78 16.04
N GLU A 225 -0.11 -13.95 16.09
CA GLU A 225 -0.94 -14.08 14.89
C GLU A 225 -0.89 -12.82 14.03
N VAL A 226 -1.08 -11.64 14.64
CA VAL A 226 -0.99 -10.35 13.93
C VAL A 226 0.41 -10.17 13.32
N ARG A 227 1.46 -10.55 14.06
CA ARG A 227 2.84 -10.50 13.57
C ARG A 227 3.04 -11.42 12.38
N ASN A 228 2.64 -12.68 12.48
CA ASN A 228 2.84 -13.69 11.46
C ASN A 228 2.05 -13.33 10.19
N ALA A 229 0.80 -12.89 10.36
CA ALA A 229 -0.01 -12.35 9.27
C ALA A 229 0.73 -11.19 8.57
N MET A 230 1.19 -10.19 9.33
CA MET A 230 1.88 -9.03 8.76
C MET A 230 3.19 -9.41 8.04
N MET A 231 3.99 -10.31 8.62
CA MET A 231 5.26 -10.75 8.03
C MET A 231 5.08 -11.63 6.80
N SER A 232 3.99 -12.42 6.74
CA SER A 232 3.66 -13.29 5.60
C SER A 232 3.18 -12.53 4.35
N MET A 233 2.67 -11.31 4.52
CA MET A 233 2.17 -10.52 3.39
C MET A 233 3.28 -10.23 2.37
N PRO A 234 3.06 -10.35 1.06
CA PRO A 234 4.10 -10.10 0.06
C PRO A 234 4.53 -8.62 0.00
N ASN A 235 5.83 -8.37 -0.11
CA ASN A 235 6.38 -7.03 -0.33
C ASN A 235 6.08 -6.52 -1.75
N GLY A 236 6.08 -5.20 -1.93
CA GLY A 236 5.94 -4.59 -3.26
C GLY A 236 4.57 -4.75 -3.93
N LYS A 237 3.55 -5.21 -3.20
CA LYS A 237 2.15 -5.14 -3.66
C LYS A 237 1.64 -3.70 -3.67
N ALA A 238 0.56 -3.47 -4.41
CA ALA A 238 -0.11 -2.19 -4.40
C ALA A 238 -0.61 -1.87 -2.98
N SER A 239 -0.29 -0.69 -2.49
CA SER A 239 -0.79 -0.20 -1.21
C SER A 239 -2.31 -0.06 -1.22
N GLY A 240 -2.91 -0.18 -0.04
CA GLY A 240 -4.32 0.05 0.16
C GLY A 240 -4.73 1.51 -0.11
N PRO A 241 -6.00 1.87 0.16
CA PRO A 241 -6.50 3.23 -0.06
C PRO A 241 -5.75 4.30 0.75
N ASP A 242 -5.06 3.89 1.83
CA ASP A 242 -4.22 4.78 2.63
C ASP A 242 -2.87 5.13 1.98
N GLY A 243 -2.47 4.42 0.92
CA GLY A 243 -1.20 4.61 0.24
C GLY A 243 0.02 4.13 1.03
N ILE A 244 -0.16 3.41 2.14
CA ILE A 244 0.94 2.94 2.99
C ILE A 244 1.31 1.50 2.58
N PRO A 245 2.55 1.26 2.11
CA PRO A 245 2.96 -0.08 1.69
C PRO A 245 3.15 -1.00 2.89
N THR A 246 2.87 -2.29 2.70
CA THR A 246 3.09 -3.32 3.72
C THR A 246 4.54 -3.37 4.21
N ASP A 247 5.50 -3.09 3.33
CA ASP A 247 6.92 -2.98 3.66
C ASP A 247 7.17 -1.99 4.83
N LEU A 248 6.39 -0.91 4.95
CA LEU A 248 6.55 0.06 6.04
C LEU A 248 6.17 -0.56 7.40
N TRP A 249 5.04 -1.26 7.47
CA TRP A 249 4.60 -1.91 8.71
C TRP A 249 5.60 -2.96 9.18
N LYS A 250 6.10 -3.80 8.26
CA LYS A 250 7.15 -4.78 8.54
C LYS A 250 8.44 -4.13 9.05
N LEU A 251 8.83 -3.01 8.46
CA LEU A 251 10.01 -2.26 8.86
C LEU A 251 9.88 -1.76 10.30
N LEU A 252 8.74 -1.17 10.67
CA LEU A 252 8.49 -0.67 12.02
C LEU A 252 8.52 -1.80 13.05
N ILE A 253 7.87 -2.94 12.78
CA ILE A 253 7.89 -4.12 13.65
C ILE A 253 9.33 -4.64 13.83
N THR A 254 10.07 -4.79 12.73
CA THR A 254 11.46 -5.30 12.76
C THR A 254 12.39 -4.37 13.54
N ARG A 255 12.22 -3.05 13.39
CA ARG A 255 12.99 -2.03 14.14
C ARG A 255 12.74 -2.14 15.64
N TYR A 256 11.47 -2.24 16.06
CA TYR A 256 11.11 -2.43 17.47
C TYR A 256 11.73 -3.71 18.04
N GLU A 257 11.59 -4.85 17.35
CA GLU A 257 12.15 -6.12 17.81
C GLU A 257 13.68 -6.09 17.93
N THR A 258 14.35 -5.44 16.97
CA THR A 258 15.81 -5.31 16.98
C THR A 258 16.27 -4.42 18.13
N ALA A 259 15.58 -3.31 18.39
CA ALA A 259 15.89 -2.43 19.51
C ALA A 259 15.65 -3.13 20.85
N LYS A 260 14.55 -3.87 21.00
CA LYS A 260 14.24 -4.68 22.18
C LYS A 260 15.31 -5.75 22.45
N LYS A 261 15.79 -6.45 21.41
CA LYS A 261 16.86 -7.47 21.54
C LYS A 261 18.20 -6.89 21.98
N LYS A 262 18.49 -5.63 21.62
CA LYS A 262 19.74 -4.96 22.01
C LYS A 262 19.76 -4.48 23.46
N GLY A 263 18.63 -4.55 24.19
CA GLY A 263 18.53 -4.20 25.61
C GLY A 263 18.77 -2.71 25.92
N GLY A 264 18.83 -1.84 24.91
CA GLY A 264 18.92 -0.40 25.09
C GLY A 264 17.56 0.26 25.25
N GLU A 265 17.55 1.56 25.58
CA GLU A 265 16.35 2.39 25.57
C GLU A 265 15.70 2.31 24.17
N VAL A 266 14.52 1.69 24.11
CA VAL A 266 13.83 1.39 22.86
C VAL A 266 13.15 2.66 22.36
N LYS A 267 13.82 3.41 21.48
CA LYS A 267 13.21 4.56 20.79
C LYS A 267 12.10 4.16 19.82
N ALA A 268 12.18 2.95 19.25
CA ALA A 268 11.18 2.46 18.32
C ALA A 268 9.87 2.13 19.05
N ALA A 269 8.74 2.55 18.50
CA ALA A 269 7.44 2.29 19.11
C ALA A 269 6.94 0.86 18.84
N ASP A 270 6.21 0.28 19.80
CA ASP A 270 5.60 -1.04 19.66
C ASP A 270 4.33 -1.01 18.80
N ILE A 271 4.50 -0.82 17.49
CA ILE A 271 3.37 -0.71 16.56
C ILE A 271 2.52 -1.99 16.51
N LEU A 272 3.13 -3.14 16.79
CA LEU A 272 2.44 -4.43 16.77
C LEU A 272 1.39 -4.50 17.90
N ALA A 273 1.70 -3.93 19.07
CA ALA A 273 0.71 -3.80 20.15
C ALA A 273 -0.48 -2.93 19.74
N LEU A 274 -0.23 -1.79 19.06
CA LEU A 274 -1.28 -0.91 18.57
C LEU A 274 -2.18 -1.61 17.54
N LEU A 275 -1.59 -2.32 16.58
CA LEU A 275 -2.33 -3.08 15.57
C LEU A 275 -3.20 -4.16 16.21
N THR A 276 -2.63 -4.95 17.14
CA THR A 276 -3.36 -6.01 17.86
C THR A 276 -4.56 -5.44 18.60
N ARG A 277 -4.39 -4.32 19.31
CA ARG A 277 -5.49 -3.65 20.01
C ARG A 277 -6.55 -3.11 19.06
N ALA A 278 -6.15 -2.48 17.95
CA ALA A 278 -7.10 -1.96 16.98
C ALA A 278 -7.92 -3.09 16.33
N TYR A 279 -7.32 -4.25 16.04
CA TYR A 279 -8.05 -5.38 15.48
C TYR A 279 -8.99 -6.04 16.50
N ASN A 280 -8.56 -6.26 17.73
CA ASN A 280 -9.44 -6.79 18.78
C ASN A 280 -10.55 -5.79 19.14
N ASP A 281 -10.31 -4.49 19.00
CA ASP A 281 -11.35 -3.46 19.15
C ASP A 281 -12.38 -3.53 18.02
N ILE A 282 -11.97 -3.79 16.77
CA ILE A 282 -12.90 -4.04 15.65
C ILE A 282 -13.72 -5.30 15.90
N GLU A 283 -13.09 -6.36 16.40
CA GLU A 283 -13.75 -7.63 16.67
C GLU A 283 -14.82 -7.50 17.76
N ARG A 284 -14.51 -6.78 18.85
CA ARG A 284 -15.44 -6.59 19.97
C ARG A 284 -16.55 -5.58 19.67
N ASN A 285 -16.23 -4.48 19.00
CA ASN A 285 -17.10 -3.30 18.92
C ASN A 285 -17.58 -3.02 17.49
N GLY A 286 -17.14 -3.80 16.51
CA GLY A 286 -17.34 -3.50 15.09
C GLY A 286 -16.44 -2.36 14.62
N VAL A 287 -16.64 -1.99 13.35
CA VAL A 287 -15.87 -0.91 12.72
C VAL A 287 -16.42 0.45 13.15
N ALA A 288 -15.56 1.28 13.74
CA ALA A 288 -15.91 2.65 14.11
C ALA A 288 -16.30 3.46 12.87
N ALA A 289 -17.41 4.20 12.94
CA ALA A 289 -17.93 4.99 11.82
C ALA A 289 -16.97 6.08 11.32
N SER A 290 -16.10 6.57 12.19
CA SER A 290 -15.04 7.54 11.89
C SER A 290 -13.83 6.93 11.18
N SER A 291 -13.69 5.61 11.18
CA SER A 291 -12.55 4.92 10.61
C SER A 291 -12.75 4.60 9.13
N SER A 292 -11.65 4.43 8.39
CA SER A 292 -11.70 4.00 7.00
C SER A 292 -11.55 2.49 6.82
N PHE A 293 -11.60 1.68 7.89
CA PHE A 293 -11.39 0.23 7.82
C PHE A 293 -12.45 -0.50 6.99
N ALA A 294 -13.69 -0.01 6.95
CA ALA A 294 -14.77 -0.57 6.14
C ALA A 294 -14.73 -0.11 4.66
N LYS A 295 -13.88 0.87 4.31
CA LYS A 295 -13.72 1.30 2.92
C LYS A 295 -12.90 0.23 2.21
N GLY A 296 -13.60 -0.69 1.54
CA GLY A 296 -13.01 -1.74 0.72
C GLY A 296 -12.07 -1.20 -0.37
N TRP A 297 -11.42 -2.13 -1.07
CA TRP A 297 -10.46 -1.87 -2.14
C TRP A 297 -11.11 -1.21 -3.37
#